data_AF-A0ABC8SKF4-F1
#
_entry.id   AF-A0ABC8SKF4-F1
#
_cell.length_a   1.000
_cell.length_b   1.000
_cell.length_c   1.000
_cell.angle_alpha   90.00
_cell.angle_beta   90.00
_cell.angle_gamma   90.00
#
_symmetry.space_group_name_H-M   'P 1'
#
loop_
_entity.id
_entity.type
_entity.pdbx_description
1 polymer ?
#
loop_
_entity_poly.entity_id
_entity_poly.type
_entity_poly.pdbx_seq_one_letter_code
_entity_poly.pdbx_strand_id
1 'polypeptide(L)'
;MTTGRVTTKVDVYAFGVVLMEIITGRKALDETVPDERAQLVTWFRKVLVNKDNIRKAIDQSLDLDEETFNSICRVAELAGHCTAREPFQRPDMGHAVNILSPLVEQWKPSRHEEEESSYGIDLHMSLPQALQRWQADEVTSTMFGGQSYSQTHSSIPSKPSGFEDTFDSTDCR
;
A
#
# COMPACT_ATOMS: atom_id res chain seq x y z
N MET A 1 33.05 -0.94 16.73
CA MET A 1 31.93 -1.58 17.44
C MET A 1 31.42 -0.59 18.46
N THR A 2 30.27 0.03 18.23
CA THR A 2 29.72 1.04 19.14
C THR A 2 28.67 0.37 20.00
N THR A 3 28.93 0.38 21.29
CA THR A 3 28.18 -0.26 22.39
C THR A 3 26.69 0.12 22.37
N GLY A 4 25.81 -0.86 22.60
CA GLY A 4 24.35 -0.78 22.53
C GLY A 4 23.71 0.14 23.59
N ARG A 5 23.86 1.46 23.41
CA ARG A 5 23.07 2.45 24.13
C ARG A 5 21.81 2.75 23.31
N VAL A 6 20.68 2.27 23.78
CA VAL A 6 19.36 2.67 23.27
C VAL A 6 19.19 4.15 23.58
N THR A 7 19.00 4.96 22.55
CA THR A 7 18.76 6.40 22.68
C THR A 7 17.72 6.81 21.65
N THR A 8 17.00 7.89 21.91
CA THR A 8 16.05 8.47 20.95
C THR A 8 16.68 8.73 19.58
N LYS A 9 17.99 9.02 19.52
CA LYS A 9 18.73 9.23 18.27
C LYS A 9 18.97 7.94 17.48
N VAL A 10 18.94 6.77 18.11
CA VAL A 10 18.94 5.49 17.39
C VAL A 10 17.59 5.27 16.72
N ASP A 11 16.49 5.61 17.39
CA ASP A 11 15.14 5.54 16.81
C ASP A 11 15.00 6.50 15.62
N VAL A 12 15.53 7.73 15.74
CA VAL A 12 15.57 8.69 14.62
C VAL A 12 16.35 8.13 13.42
N TYR A 13 17.47 7.44 13.67
CA TYR A 13 18.24 6.82 12.60
C TYR A 13 17.45 5.72 11.91
N ALA A 14 16.85 4.80 12.68
CA ALA A 14 16.01 3.73 12.15
C ALA A 14 14.81 4.30 11.36
N PHE A 15 14.18 5.36 11.85
CA PHE A 15 13.13 6.08 11.13
C PHE A 15 13.62 6.61 9.78
N GLY A 16 14.80 7.24 9.74
CA GLY A 16 15.41 7.69 8.49
C GLY A 16 15.70 6.55 7.50
N VAL A 17 16.12 5.38 7.99
CA VAL A 17 16.29 4.17 7.16
C VAL A 17 14.95 3.75 6.55
N VAL A 18 13.89 3.67 7.36
CA VAL A 18 12.54 3.31 6.89
C VAL A 18 12.04 4.30 5.82
N LEU A 19 12.28 5.60 5.99
CA LEU A 19 11.94 6.57 4.95
C LEU A 19 12.67 6.29 3.63
N MET A 20 13.95 5.89 3.67
CA MET A 20 14.69 5.50 2.46
C MET A 20 14.13 4.21 1.84
N GLU A 21 13.73 3.23 2.65
CA GLU A 21 13.10 2.00 2.16
C GLU A 21 11.78 2.32 1.44
N ILE A 22 10.93 3.17 2.03
CA ILE A 22 9.66 3.61 1.44
C ILE A 22 9.88 4.33 0.11
N ILE A 23 10.84 5.25 0.04
CA ILE A 23 11.11 6.02 -1.19
C ILE A 23 11.59 5.12 -2.33
N THR A 24 12.36 4.09 -2.00
CA THR A 24 13.13 3.33 -3.00
C THR A 24 12.54 1.95 -3.31
N GLY A 25 11.65 1.44 -2.46
CA GLY A 25 11.14 0.06 -2.53
C GLY A 25 12.20 -1.00 -2.20
N ARG A 26 13.39 -0.60 -1.73
CA ARG A 26 14.53 -1.47 -1.47
C ARG A 26 14.67 -1.78 0.01
N LYS A 27 15.16 -2.97 0.35
CA LYS A 27 15.51 -3.34 1.73
C LYS A 27 16.75 -2.57 2.20
N ALA A 28 16.75 -2.18 3.48
CA ALA A 28 17.87 -1.47 4.11
C ALA A 28 19.18 -2.26 4.06
N LEU A 29 19.07 -3.59 4.20
CA LEU A 29 20.15 -4.55 4.05
C LEU A 29 19.71 -5.61 3.04
N ASP A 30 20.38 -5.66 1.90
CA ASP A 30 20.13 -6.66 0.87
C ASP A 30 21.36 -7.55 0.74
N GLU A 31 21.29 -8.74 1.34
CA GLU A 31 22.39 -9.73 1.34
C GLU A 31 22.59 -10.39 -0.03
N THR A 32 21.66 -10.21 -0.97
CA THR A 32 21.75 -10.78 -2.32
C THR A 32 22.58 -9.92 -3.28
N VAL A 33 22.87 -8.68 -2.89
CA VAL A 33 23.63 -7.71 -3.69
C VAL A 33 25.06 -7.61 -3.15
N PRO A 34 26.09 -7.95 -3.93
CA PRO A 34 27.47 -7.68 -3.52
C PRO A 34 27.73 -6.16 -3.54
N ASP A 35 28.49 -5.65 -2.57
CA ASP A 35 29.08 -4.29 -2.49
C ASP A 35 28.29 -3.21 -1.70
N GLU A 36 28.80 -1.96 -1.64
CA GLU A 36 28.25 -0.78 -0.92
C GLU A 36 26.76 -0.49 -1.17
N ARG A 37 26.16 -1.10 -2.21
CA ARG A 37 24.71 -1.05 -2.49
C ARG A 37 23.88 -1.91 -1.54
N ALA A 38 24.50 -2.90 -0.88
CA ALA A 38 23.88 -3.72 0.16
C ALA A 38 23.50 -2.88 1.39
N GLN A 39 24.17 -1.75 1.61
CA GLN A 39 23.82 -0.79 2.66
C GLN A 39 23.08 0.40 2.06
N LEU A 40 21.75 0.38 2.19
CA LEU A 40 20.88 1.40 1.61
C LEU A 40 21.32 2.83 1.96
N VAL A 41 21.66 3.08 3.23
CA VAL A 41 22.08 4.42 3.70
C VAL A 41 23.34 4.93 3.01
N THR A 42 24.33 4.07 2.81
CA THR A 42 25.61 4.45 2.17
C THR A 42 25.38 4.82 0.70
N TRP A 43 24.57 4.02 0.00
CA TRP A 43 24.18 4.29 -1.38
C TRP A 43 23.29 5.55 -1.50
N PHE A 44 22.29 5.70 -0.63
CA PHE A 44 21.31 6.79 -0.69
C PHE A 44 21.95 8.16 -0.46
N ARG A 45 23.00 8.25 0.35
CA ARG A 45 23.80 9.48 0.50
C ARG A 45 24.41 9.96 -0.83
N LYS A 46 24.78 9.05 -1.73
CA LYS A 46 25.28 9.40 -3.07
C LYS A 46 24.14 9.86 -3.99
N VAL A 47 22.94 9.30 -3.80
CA VAL A 47 21.71 9.70 -4.52
C VAL A 47 21.32 11.13 -4.18
N LEU A 48 21.39 11.51 -2.90
CA LEU A 48 20.99 12.84 -2.41
C LEU A 48 21.82 14.02 -2.97
N VAL A 49 22.94 13.78 -3.65
CA VAL A 49 23.79 14.83 -4.23
C VAL A 49 23.09 15.59 -5.37
N ASN A 50 22.18 14.94 -6.09
CA ASN A 50 21.44 15.55 -7.20
C ASN A 50 19.98 15.07 -7.21
N LYS A 51 19.03 16.00 -7.41
CA LYS A 51 17.61 15.68 -7.60
C LYS A 51 17.36 14.71 -8.77
N ASP A 52 18.13 14.78 -9.85
CA ASP A 52 17.97 13.82 -10.96
C ASP A 52 18.30 12.38 -10.53
N ASN A 53 19.23 12.22 -9.59
CA ASN A 53 19.56 10.90 -9.04
C ASN A 53 18.44 10.43 -8.12
N ILE A 54 17.85 11.33 -7.33
CA ILE A 54 16.67 11.02 -6.51
C ILE A 54 15.57 10.48 -7.43
N ARG A 55 15.25 11.16 -8.54
CA ARG A 55 14.21 10.71 -9.48
C ARG A 55 14.44 9.29 -10.02
N LYS A 56 15.69 8.90 -10.26
CA LYS A 56 16.07 7.55 -10.70
C LYS A 56 16.07 6.50 -9.59
N ALA A 57 16.13 6.93 -8.33
CA ALA A 57 16.19 6.07 -7.16
C ALA A 57 14.81 5.77 -6.56
N ILE A 58 13.79 6.53 -6.95
CA ILE A 58 12.41 6.33 -6.50
C ILE A 58 11.88 4.99 -7.02
N ASP A 59 11.09 4.30 -6.20
CA ASP A 59 10.36 3.09 -6.58
C ASP A 59 9.51 3.36 -7.84
N GLN A 60 9.69 2.52 -8.86
CA GLN A 60 9.01 2.65 -10.15
C GLN A 60 7.50 2.36 -10.08
N SER A 61 7.02 1.76 -8.99
CA SER A 61 5.59 1.55 -8.73
C SER A 61 4.87 2.83 -8.26
N LEU A 62 5.61 3.87 -7.89
CA LEU A 62 5.04 5.16 -7.52
C LEU A 62 4.73 5.96 -8.78
N ASP A 63 3.50 6.47 -8.88
CA ASP A 63 3.14 7.45 -9.89
C ASP A 63 3.73 8.81 -9.52
N LEU A 64 4.48 9.43 -10.44
CA LEU A 64 5.29 10.61 -10.18
C LEU A 64 4.84 11.79 -11.02
N ASP A 65 3.89 12.54 -10.46
CA ASP A 65 3.70 13.93 -10.84
C ASP A 65 4.74 14.85 -10.17
N GLU A 66 4.79 16.11 -10.59
CA GLU A 66 5.77 17.07 -10.06
C GLU A 66 5.52 17.44 -8.59
N GLU A 67 4.27 17.40 -8.12
CA GLU A 67 3.93 17.67 -6.71
C GLU A 67 4.42 16.55 -5.78
N THR A 68 4.15 15.31 -6.17
CA THR A 68 4.60 14.09 -5.50
C THR A 68 6.13 14.01 -5.52
N PHE A 69 6.77 14.30 -6.66
CA PHE A 69 8.23 14.32 -6.75
C PHE A 69 8.86 15.35 -5.79
N ASN A 70 8.29 16.56 -5.69
CA ASN A 70 8.76 17.57 -4.75
C ASN A 70 8.57 17.15 -3.28
N SER A 71 7.45 16.49 -2.97
CA SER A 71 7.18 15.91 -1.65
C SER A 71 8.22 14.83 -1.31
N ILE A 72 8.50 13.91 -2.24
CA ILE A 72 9.51 12.87 -2.08
C ILE A 72 10.91 13.47 -1.89
N CYS A 73 11.29 14.51 -2.63
CA CYS A 73 12.56 15.20 -2.43
C CYS A 73 12.70 15.72 -0.99
N ARG A 74 11.64 16.31 -0.44
CA ARG A 74 11.63 16.81 0.94
C ARG A 74 11.74 15.69 1.98
N VAL A 75 11.07 14.56 1.74
CA VAL A 75 11.20 13.35 2.59
C VAL A 75 12.62 12.77 2.47
N ALA A 76 13.21 12.75 1.28
CA ALA A 76 14.56 12.26 1.04
C ALA A 76 15.63 13.08 1.78
N GLU A 77 15.50 14.42 1.76
CA GLU A 77 16.35 15.32 2.54
C GLU A 77 16.22 15.05 4.05
N LEU A 78 14.99 14.91 4.56
CA LEU A 78 14.75 14.56 5.96
C LEU A 78 15.40 13.20 6.31
N ALA A 79 15.25 12.19 5.47
CA ALA A 79 15.86 10.88 5.67
C ALA A 79 17.40 10.97 5.72
N GLY A 80 18.00 11.81 4.87
CA GLY A 80 19.43 12.13 4.91
C GLY A 80 19.88 12.70 6.26
N HIS A 81 19.13 13.66 6.82
CA HIS A 81 19.41 14.23 8.13
C HIS A 81 19.20 13.23 9.28
N CYS A 82 18.11 12.47 9.25
CA CYS A 82 17.82 11.42 10.24
C CYS A 82 18.93 10.36 10.31
N THR A 83 19.53 10.03 9.16
CA THR A 83 20.62 9.05 9.05
C THR A 83 22.02 9.66 9.14
N ALA A 84 22.16 10.89 9.65
CA ALA A 84 23.48 11.50 9.86
C ALA A 84 24.39 10.60 10.72
N ARG A 85 25.69 10.58 10.36
CA ARG A 85 26.69 9.74 11.05
C ARG A 85 26.72 10.05 12.54
N GLU A 86 26.77 11.33 12.87
CA GLU A 86 26.82 11.80 14.25
C GLU A 86 25.41 11.96 14.85
N PRO A 87 25.09 11.35 16.01
CA PRO A 87 23.76 11.41 16.63
C PRO A 87 23.25 12.83 16.92
N PHE A 88 24.15 13.77 17.22
CA PHE A 88 23.78 15.16 17.51
C PHE A 88 23.38 15.95 16.26
N GLN A 89 23.77 15.50 15.06
CA GLN A 89 23.37 16.10 13.78
C GLN A 89 21.99 15.62 13.31
N ARG A 90 21.47 14.55 13.91
CA ARG A 90 20.13 14.03 13.60
C ARG A 90 19.09 14.97 14.23
N PRO A 91 18.00 15.29 13.54
CA PRO A 91 16.92 16.08 14.10
C PRO A 91 16.25 15.36 15.28
N ASP A 92 15.48 16.09 16.07
CA ASP A 92 14.55 15.47 17.02
C ASP A 92 13.28 15.01 16.28
N MET A 93 12.58 14.00 16.81
CA MET A 93 11.37 13.48 16.17
C MET A 93 10.27 14.55 15.98
N GLY A 94 10.16 15.52 16.89
CA GLY A 94 9.23 16.64 16.72
C GLY A 94 9.55 17.49 15.48
N HIS A 95 10.83 17.66 15.15
CA HIS A 95 11.23 18.35 13.92
C HIS A 95 10.92 17.53 12.67
N ALA A 96 11.14 16.21 12.72
CA ALA A 96 10.74 15.32 11.63
C ALA A 96 9.23 15.37 11.36
N VAL A 97 8.40 15.34 12.41
CA VAL A 97 6.94 15.50 12.30
C VAL A 97 6.59 16.84 11.67
N ASN A 98 7.19 17.95 12.12
CA ASN A 98 6.92 19.27 11.55
C ASN A 98 7.23 19.37 10.05
N ILE A 99 8.21 18.61 9.55
CA ILE A 99 8.52 18.56 8.12
C ILE A 99 7.48 17.72 7.36
N LEU A 100 7.00 16.63 7.96
CA LEU A 100 6.10 15.67 7.31
C LEU A 100 4.63 16.08 7.36
N SER A 101 4.17 16.76 8.43
CA SER A 101 2.75 17.10 8.61
C SER A 101 2.15 17.84 7.40
N PRO A 102 2.78 18.88 6.84
CA PRO A 102 2.21 19.58 5.68
C PRO A 102 2.09 18.70 4.43
N LEU A 103 2.95 17.69 4.28
CA LEU A 103 2.93 16.78 3.13
C LEU A 103 1.76 15.79 3.24
N VAL A 104 1.45 15.35 4.46
CA VAL A 104 0.31 14.47 4.73
C VAL A 104 -1.02 15.18 4.48
N GLU A 105 -1.11 16.46 4.83
CA GLU A 105 -2.33 17.27 4.60
C GLU A 105 -2.60 17.51 3.10
N GLN A 106 -1.55 17.51 2.27
CA GLN A 106 -1.66 17.67 0.81
C GLN A 106 -1.98 16.36 0.10
N TRP A 107 -1.62 15.22 0.69
CA TRP A 107 -1.78 13.92 0.08
C TRP A 107 -3.25 13.56 -0.15
N LYS A 108 -3.54 13.03 -1.34
CA LYS A 108 -4.85 12.50 -1.71
C LYS A 108 -4.68 11.05 -2.13
N PRO A 109 -5.55 10.13 -1.65
CA PRO A 109 -5.56 8.77 -2.17
C PRO A 109 -5.83 8.80 -3.67
N SER A 110 -5.02 8.10 -4.45
CA SER A 110 -5.35 7.79 -5.83
C SER A 110 -6.67 7.03 -5.82
N ARG A 111 -7.75 7.64 -6.35
CA ARG A 111 -8.92 6.85 -6.73
C ARG A 111 -8.43 5.96 -7.85
N HIS A 112 -8.29 4.66 -7.57
CA HIS A 112 -8.47 3.73 -8.66
C HIS A 112 -9.89 3.99 -9.15
N GLU A 113 -10.00 4.59 -10.33
CA GLU A 113 -11.18 4.39 -11.14
C GLU A 113 -11.23 2.87 -11.32
N GLU A 114 -11.95 2.19 -10.42
CA GLU A 114 -12.48 0.88 -10.72
C GLU A 114 -13.14 1.05 -12.08
N GLU A 115 -12.61 0.33 -13.06
CA GLU A 115 -13.19 0.24 -14.38
C GLU A 115 -14.69 0.02 -14.21
N GLU A 116 -15.48 1.07 -14.38
CA GLU A 116 -16.91 0.96 -14.58
C GLU A 116 -17.10 0.18 -15.88
N SER A 117 -17.21 -1.14 -15.78
CA SER A 117 -18.12 -1.98 -16.57
C SER A 117 -17.69 -3.45 -16.52
N SER A 118 -18.30 -4.22 -15.61
CA SER A 118 -18.59 -5.63 -15.92
C SER A 118 -19.81 -6.19 -15.19
N TYR A 119 -20.26 -5.56 -14.11
CA TYR A 119 -21.51 -5.93 -13.44
C TYR A 119 -22.39 -4.70 -13.42
N GLY A 120 -23.50 -4.72 -14.18
CA GLY A 120 -24.36 -3.57 -14.49
C GLY A 120 -25.16 -3.01 -13.30
N ILE A 121 -24.47 -2.63 -12.24
CA ILE A 121 -25.05 -1.97 -11.08
C ILE A 121 -24.65 -0.49 -11.14
N ASP A 122 -25.63 0.35 -11.45
CA ASP A 122 -25.50 1.81 -11.41
C ASP A 122 -25.43 2.28 -9.95
N LEU A 123 -24.25 2.74 -9.50
CA LEU A 123 -24.04 3.24 -8.14
C LEU A 123 -24.74 4.60 -7.88
N HIS A 124 -25.35 5.23 -8.88
CA HIS A 124 -26.08 6.48 -8.70
C HIS A 124 -27.51 6.29 -8.15
N MET A 125 -27.98 5.05 -7.98
CA MET A 125 -29.32 4.79 -7.46
C MET A 125 -29.35 4.75 -5.92
N SER A 126 -30.32 5.45 -5.33
CA SER A 126 -30.65 5.26 -3.90
C SER A 126 -31.25 3.86 -3.68
N LEU A 127 -31.02 3.27 -2.50
CA LEU A 127 -31.54 1.94 -2.13
C LEU A 127 -33.03 1.73 -2.49
N PRO A 128 -33.94 2.70 -2.29
CA PRO A 128 -35.34 2.56 -2.69
C PRO A 128 -35.55 2.43 -4.21
N GLN A 129 -34.72 3.11 -5.02
CA GLN A 129 -34.80 3.05 -6.48
C GLN A 129 -34.26 1.73 -7.03
N ALA A 130 -33.19 1.22 -6.44
CA ALA A 130 -32.67 -0.11 -6.77
C ALA A 130 -33.71 -1.21 -6.50
N LEU A 131 -34.42 -1.10 -5.35
CA LEU A 131 -35.49 -2.04 -4.99
C LEU A 131 -36.67 -2.00 -5.97
N GLN A 132 -37.09 -0.81 -6.41
CA GLN A 132 -38.18 -0.65 -7.39
C GLN A 132 -37.83 -1.27 -8.75
N ARG A 133 -36.60 -1.09 -9.22
CA ARG A 133 -36.14 -1.66 -10.48
C ARG A 133 -36.14 -3.19 -10.42
N TRP A 134 -35.65 -3.76 -9.32
CA TRP A 134 -35.67 -5.20 -9.12
C TRP A 134 -37.09 -5.78 -9.13
N GLN A 135 -38.05 -5.09 -8.50
CA GLN A 135 -39.47 -5.46 -8.54
C GLN A 135 -40.08 -5.33 -9.95
N ALA A 136 -39.65 -4.35 -10.75
CA ALA A 136 -40.13 -4.19 -12.14
C ALA A 136 -39.60 -5.28 -13.09
N ASP A 137 -38.39 -5.77 -12.86
CA ASP A 137 -37.78 -6.85 -13.65
C ASP A 137 -38.44 -8.23 -13.35
N GLU A 138 -38.95 -8.45 -12.13
CA GLU A 138 -39.77 -9.64 -11.81
C GLU A 138 -41.15 -9.63 -12.50
N VAL A 139 -41.77 -8.45 -12.65
CA VAL A 139 -43.08 -8.29 -13.32
C VAL A 139 -42.98 -8.47 -14.84
N THR A 140 -41.81 -8.19 -15.43
CA THR A 140 -41.59 -8.34 -16.88
C THR A 140 -41.38 -9.81 -17.27
N SER A 141 -40.88 -10.64 -16.36
CA SER A 141 -40.68 -12.08 -16.60
C SER A 141 -41.98 -12.90 -16.51
N THR A 142 -43.10 -12.31 -16.10
CA THR A 142 -44.38 -13.03 -15.90
C THR A 142 -45.24 -13.18 -17.16
N MET A 143 -44.78 -12.71 -18.33
CA MET A 143 -45.56 -12.80 -19.59
C MET A 143 -45.12 -13.93 -20.53
N PHE A 144 -44.16 -14.79 -20.16
CA PHE A 144 -43.84 -15.97 -20.99
C PHE A 144 -43.68 -17.23 -20.14
N GLY A 145 -44.66 -18.13 -20.24
CA GLY A 145 -44.52 -19.53 -19.86
C GLY A 145 -45.29 -19.92 -18.59
N GLY A 146 -46.59 -20.13 -18.73
CA GLY A 146 -47.34 -20.91 -17.75
C GLY A 146 -46.91 -22.39 -17.77
N GLN A 147 -46.70 -22.97 -16.60
CA GLN A 147 -47.39 -24.18 -16.12
C GLN A 147 -46.93 -24.50 -14.70
N SER A 148 -47.91 -24.73 -13.84
CA SER A 148 -47.80 -25.18 -12.46
C SER A 148 -47.20 -26.59 -12.36
N TYR A 149 -46.25 -26.84 -11.46
CA TYR A 149 -46.41 -27.79 -10.34
C TYR A 149 -45.24 -27.72 -9.33
N SER A 150 -45.61 -27.69 -8.06
CA SER A 150 -44.93 -28.19 -6.83
C SER A 150 -43.41 -28.01 -6.57
N GLN A 151 -43.15 -27.30 -5.46
CA GLN A 151 -42.44 -27.79 -4.26
C GLN A 151 -40.89 -28.00 -4.32
N THR A 152 -40.21 -27.18 -3.50
CA THR A 152 -38.88 -27.35 -2.84
C THR A 152 -37.61 -27.44 -3.70
N HIS A 153 -36.66 -26.50 -3.52
CA HIS A 153 -35.45 -26.62 -2.68
C HIS A 153 -34.55 -25.39 -2.89
N SER A 154 -34.00 -24.81 -1.82
CA SER A 154 -32.90 -23.83 -1.93
C SER A 154 -31.68 -24.54 -2.51
N SER A 155 -31.12 -23.98 -3.59
CA SER A 155 -29.92 -24.51 -4.24
C SER A 155 -28.71 -23.71 -3.75
N ILE A 156 -27.90 -24.32 -2.89
CA ILE A 156 -26.54 -23.86 -2.58
C ILE A 156 -25.64 -24.24 -3.77
N PRO A 157 -24.74 -23.37 -4.27
CA PRO A 157 -23.81 -23.72 -5.33
C PRO A 157 -22.80 -24.78 -4.86
N SER A 158 -22.49 -25.74 -5.74
CA SER A 158 -21.52 -26.81 -5.49
C SER A 158 -20.07 -26.29 -5.39
N LYS A 159 -19.32 -26.85 -4.43
CA LYS A 159 -17.86 -26.67 -4.19
C LYS A 159 -17.08 -26.84 -5.52
N PRO A 160 -16.18 -25.90 -5.89
CA PRO A 160 -15.34 -26.06 -7.06
C PRO A 160 -14.35 -27.23 -6.88
N SER A 161 -14.16 -28.01 -7.96
CA SER A 161 -13.25 -29.15 -8.00
C SER A 161 -11.79 -28.69 -8.00
N GLY A 162 -11.13 -28.77 -6.84
CA GLY A 162 -9.71 -28.42 -6.70
C GLY A 162 -9.24 -28.07 -5.29
N PHE A 163 -10.07 -28.22 -4.26
CA PHE A 163 -9.64 -28.01 -2.89
C PHE A 163 -9.07 -29.33 -2.33
N GLU A 164 -7.76 -29.37 -2.11
CA GLU A 164 -7.07 -30.47 -1.43
C GLU A 164 -7.58 -30.57 0.02
N ASP A 165 -8.15 -31.72 0.38
CA ASP A 165 -8.47 -32.04 1.77
C ASP A 165 -7.22 -32.70 2.39
N THR A 166 -6.35 -31.93 3.05
CA THR A 166 -5.29 -32.51 3.90
C THR A 166 -5.03 -31.64 5.11
N PHE A 167 -5.78 -31.91 6.19
CA PHE A 167 -5.31 -31.81 7.56
C PHE A 167 -5.97 -32.94 8.34
N ASP A 168 -5.39 -34.13 8.28
CA ASP A 168 -5.69 -35.17 9.25
C ASP A 168 -4.84 -34.90 10.49
N SER A 169 -5.49 -34.41 11.54
CA SER A 169 -4.89 -34.16 12.84
C SER A 169 -5.22 -35.35 13.72
N THR A 170 -4.28 -36.31 13.79
CA THR A 170 -4.27 -37.35 14.82
C THR A 170 -2.85 -37.57 15.30
N ASP A 171 -2.50 -37.01 16.46
CA ASP A 171 -1.94 -37.85 17.52
C ASP A 171 -2.15 -37.23 18.90
N CYS A 172 -2.92 -37.94 19.72
CA CYS A 172 -3.02 -37.77 21.15
C CYS A 172 -2.33 -38.99 21.77
N ARG A 173 -1.11 -38.83 22.29
CA ARG A 173 -0.61 -39.65 23.40
C ARG A 173 0.51 -38.98 24.16
#